data_AF-A0AAD5DLM8-F1
#
_entry.id   AF-A0AAD5DLM8-F1
#
_cell.length_a   1.000
_cell.length_b   1.000
_cell.length_c   1.000
_cell.angle_alpha   90.00
_cell.angle_beta   90.00
_cell.angle_gamma   90.00
#
_symmetry.space_group_name_H-M   'P 1'
#
loop_
_entity.id
_entity.type
_entity.pdbx_description
1 polymer ?
#
loop_
_entity_poly.entity_id
_entity_poly.type
_entity_poly.pdbx_seq_one_letter_code
_entity_poly.pdbx_strand_id
1 'polypeptide(L)'
;MPTVQQLVREASKLKVKEVPGHVQKFAGQHWRPEQLRSRFMNWLHDYKIKFIDTGSPKPLLDVITYGFVFSYALSWPREYAHYKHEQEAKLKGGHH
;
A
#
# COMPACT_ATOMS: atom_id res chain seq x y z
N MET A 1 22.22 -1.96 -0.22
CA MET A 1 20.88 -2.34 0.28
C MET A 1 19.95 -2.30 -0.90
N PRO A 2 19.17 -3.35 -1.18
CA PRO A 2 18.27 -3.32 -2.31
C PRO A 2 17.23 -2.22 -2.07
N THR A 3 17.04 -1.38 -3.09
CA THR A 3 16.28 -0.13 -2.94
C THR A 3 14.80 -0.35 -3.24
N VAL A 4 13.94 0.51 -2.70
CA VAL A 4 12.50 0.51 -3.01
C VAL A 4 12.27 0.60 -4.53
N GLN A 5 13.17 1.27 -5.25
CA GLN A 5 13.14 1.35 -6.72
C GLN A 5 13.34 -0.02 -7.41
N GLN A 6 14.20 -0.88 -6.87
CA GLN A 6 14.40 -2.24 -7.38
C GLN A 6 13.15 -3.09 -7.11
N LEU A 7 12.57 -3.00 -5.91
CA LEU A 7 11.33 -3.67 -5.58
C LEU A 7 10.18 -3.26 -6.52
N VAL A 8 10.04 -1.96 -6.82
CA VAL A 8 9.00 -1.46 -7.73
C VAL A 8 9.22 -1.96 -9.17
N ARG A 9 10.47 -1.97 -9.64
CA ARG A 9 10.83 -2.48 -10.99
C ARG A 9 10.63 -3.99 -11.13
N GLU A 10 10.76 -4.74 -10.05
CA GLU A 10 10.50 -6.18 -10.04
C GLU A 10 9.01 -6.47 -9.89
N ALA A 11 8.33 -5.78 -8.98
CA ALA A 11 6.89 -5.88 -8.78
C ALA A 11 6.10 -5.48 -10.04
N SER A 12 6.59 -4.52 -10.84
CA SER A 12 5.93 -4.10 -12.09
C SER A 12 6.00 -5.15 -13.20
N LYS A 13 6.92 -6.12 -13.10
CA LYS A 13 7.04 -7.24 -14.05
C LYS A 13 6.19 -8.45 -13.63
N LEU A 14 5.70 -8.47 -12.40
CA LEU A 14 4.90 -9.56 -11.85
C LEU A 14 3.41 -9.34 -12.13
N LYS A 15 2.64 -10.44 -12.22
CA LYS A 15 1.18 -10.32 -12.21
C LYS A 15 0.76 -9.76 -10.86
N VAL A 16 -0.30 -8.94 -10.83
CA VAL A 16 -0.85 -8.32 -9.60
C VAL A 16 -1.09 -9.35 -8.48
N LYS A 17 -1.34 -10.61 -8.84
CA LYS A 17 -1.55 -11.75 -7.94
C LYS A 17 -0.27 -12.21 -7.23
N GLU A 18 0.89 -12.01 -7.84
CA GLU A 18 2.20 -12.50 -7.39
C GLU A 18 3.00 -11.42 -6.63
N VAL A 19 2.62 -10.14 -6.82
CA VAL A 19 3.20 -8.98 -6.14
C VAL A 19 3.22 -9.14 -4.61
N PRO A 20 2.12 -9.55 -3.94
CA PRO A 20 2.12 -9.66 -2.47
C PRO A 20 3.16 -10.64 -1.95
N GLY A 21 3.29 -11.81 -2.60
CA GLY A 21 4.26 -12.84 -2.20
C GLY A 21 5.72 -12.42 -2.44
N HIS A 22 5.99 -11.67 -3.52
CA HIS A 22 7.33 -11.13 -3.80
C HIS A 22 7.72 -10.04 -2.80
N VAL A 23 6.80 -9.12 -2.51
CA VAL A 23 7.01 -8.05 -1.54
C VAL A 23 7.28 -8.62 -0.15
N GLN A 24 6.54 -9.65 0.28
CA GLN A 24 6.74 -10.30 1.57
C GLN A 24 8.13 -10.95 1.67
N LYS A 25 8.56 -11.68 0.63
CA LYS A 25 9.88 -12.32 0.59
C LYS A 25 11.01 -11.29 0.60
N PHE A 26 10.88 -10.25 -0.20
CA PHE A 26 11.85 -9.16 -0.28
C PHE A 26 11.96 -8.40 1.06
N ALA A 27 10.82 -8.10 1.70
CA ALA A 27 10.79 -7.46 3.01
C ALA A 27 11.43 -8.33 4.09
N GLY A 28 11.09 -9.63 4.14
CA GLY A 28 11.66 -10.55 5.12
C GLY A 28 13.17 -10.79 4.97
N GLN A 29 13.69 -10.71 3.74
CA GLN A 29 15.13 -10.91 3.47
C GLN A 29 15.96 -9.63 3.66
N HIS A 30 15.38 -8.46 3.46
CA HIS A 30 16.14 -7.22 3.35
C HIS A 30 15.80 -6.15 4.39
N TRP A 31 14.66 -6.25 5.09
CA TRP A 31 14.28 -5.28 6.10
C TRP A 31 14.46 -5.86 7.50
N ARG A 32 15.48 -5.36 8.21
CA ARG A 32 15.66 -5.67 9.63
C ARG A 32 14.66 -4.86 10.48
N PRO A 33 13.92 -5.50 11.41
CA PRO A 33 12.93 -4.83 12.25
C PRO A 33 13.51 -3.64 13.03
N GLU A 34 14.72 -3.78 13.58
CA GLU A 34 15.36 -2.70 14.36
C GLU A 34 15.64 -1.46 13.50
N GLN A 35 16.12 -1.66 12.27
CA GLN A 35 16.43 -0.56 11.36
C GLN A 35 15.16 0.16 10.90
N LEU A 36 14.09 -0.60 10.66
CA LEU A 36 12.80 -0.04 10.27
C LEU A 36 12.20 0.78 11.41
N ARG A 37 12.25 0.25 12.64
CA ARG A 37 11.76 0.95 13.84
C ARG A 37 12.51 2.26 14.09
N SER A 38 13.85 2.25 14.02
CA SER A 38 14.63 3.48 14.21
C SER A 38 14.33 4.53 13.15
N ARG A 39 14.27 4.14 11.88
CA ARG A 39 13.90 5.05 10.78
C ARG A 39 12.50 5.63 10.95
N PHE A 40 11.54 4.80 11.37
CA PHE A 40 10.17 5.21 11.61
C PHE A 40 10.07 6.21 12.77
N MET A 41 10.76 5.95 13.88
CA MET A 41 10.78 6.86 15.03
C MET A 41 11.43 8.21 14.68
N ASN A 42 12.54 8.20 13.92
CA ASN A 42 13.17 9.43 13.45
C ASN A 42 12.23 10.23 12.55
N TRP A 43 11.57 9.56 11.59
CA TRP A 43 10.59 10.20 10.72
C TRP A 43 9.41 10.82 11.49
N LEU A 44 8.87 10.11 12.50
CA LEU A 44 7.82 10.65 13.37
C LEU A 44 8.29 11.88 14.15
N HIS A 45 9.53 11.85 14.64
CA HIS A 45 10.10 12.97 15.37
C HIS A 45 10.24 14.21 14.47
N ASP A 46 10.79 14.02 13.27
CA ASP A 46 10.93 15.11 12.28
C ASP A 46 9.57 15.66 11.83
N TYR A 47 8.59 14.77 11.62
CA TYR A 47 7.24 15.15 11.24
C TYR A 47 6.56 15.98 12.34
N LYS A 48 6.70 15.56 13.61
CA LYS A 48 6.17 16.30 14.77
C LYS A 48 6.76 17.70 14.83
N ILE A 49 8.08 17.84 14.77
CA ILE A 49 8.75 19.14 14.83
C ILE A 49 8.27 20.03 13.69
N LYS A 50 8.15 19.48 12.48
CA LYS A 50 7.86 20.27 11.28
C LYS A 50 6.41 20.73 11.20
N PHE A 51 5.46 19.92 11.65
CA PHE A 51 4.04 20.16 11.37
C PHE A 51 3.15 20.22 12.63
N ILE A 52 3.49 19.52 13.71
CA ILE A 52 2.67 19.51 14.93
C ILE A 52 3.08 20.67 15.84
N ASP A 53 4.38 20.80 16.12
CA ASP A 53 4.89 21.84 17.03
C ASP A 53 4.76 23.25 16.45
N THR A 54 4.67 23.36 15.12
CA THR A 54 4.45 24.62 14.39
C THR A 54 2.98 25.01 14.28
N GLY A 55 2.05 24.18 14.79
CA GLY A 55 0.61 24.44 14.69
C GLY A 55 0.05 24.35 13.26
N SER A 56 0.71 23.60 12.37
CA SER A 56 0.26 23.46 10.99
C SER A 56 -1.08 22.70 10.90
N PRO A 57 -1.99 23.06 9.99
CA PRO A 57 -3.19 22.25 9.72
C PRO A 57 -2.90 20.96 8.94
N LYS A 58 -1.66 20.80 8.45
CA LYS A 58 -1.26 19.66 7.62
C LYS A 58 -1.55 18.29 8.25
N PRO A 59 -1.28 18.03 9.54
CA PRO A 59 -1.55 16.72 10.14
C PRO A 59 -3.03 16.32 10.08
N LEU A 60 -3.95 17.28 10.21
CA LEU A 60 -5.39 17.02 10.09
C LEU A 60 -5.76 16.58 8.67
N LEU A 61 -5.27 17.31 7.66
CA LEU A 61 -5.50 16.98 6.25
C LEU A 61 -4.86 15.65 5.86
N ASP A 62 -3.66 15.38 6.36
CA ASP A 62 -2.95 14.12 6.13
C ASP A 62 -3.79 12.95 6.71
N VAL A 63 -4.33 13.07 7.93
CA VAL A 63 -5.21 12.04 8.53
C VAL A 63 -6.46 11.78 7.69
N ILE A 64 -7.15 12.82 7.23
CA ILE A 64 -8.34 12.68 6.36
C ILE A 64 -7.97 11.98 5.06
N THR A 65 -6.87 12.43 4.43
CA THR A 65 -6.39 11.90 3.15
C THR A 65 -6.00 10.43 3.29
N TYR A 66 -5.21 10.08 4.30
CA TYR A 66 -4.81 8.71 4.55
C TYR A 66 -6.00 7.83 4.94
N GLY A 67 -6.96 8.35 5.73
CA GLY A 67 -8.19 7.64 6.05
C GLY A 67 -9.01 7.29 4.81
N PHE A 68 -9.15 8.23 3.88
CA PHE A 68 -9.85 7.99 2.62
C PHE A 68 -9.14 6.96 1.74
N VAL A 69 -7.83 7.13 1.51
CA VAL A 69 -7.03 6.20 0.71
C VAL A 69 -7.03 4.79 1.32
N PHE A 70 -6.90 4.69 2.64
CA PHE A 70 -6.93 3.42 3.35
C PHE A 70 -8.31 2.75 3.25
N SER A 71 -9.39 3.50 3.42
CA SER A 71 -10.75 2.98 3.24
C SER A 71 -10.97 2.41 1.85
N TYR A 72 -10.49 3.09 0.81
CA TYR A 72 -10.56 2.63 -0.57
C TYR A 72 -9.71 1.36 -0.81
N ALA A 73 -8.49 1.32 -0.26
CA ALA A 73 -7.64 0.14 -0.37
C ALA A 73 -8.28 -1.10 0.29
N LEU A 74 -9.01 -0.92 1.39
CA LEU A 74 -9.74 -2.01 2.06
C LEU A 74 -11.05 -2.39 1.36
N SER A 75 -11.71 -1.48 0.63
CA SER A 75 -12.91 -1.81 -0.16
C SER A 75 -12.56 -2.56 -1.44
N TRP A 76 -11.39 -2.28 -2.00
CA TRP A 76 -10.93 -2.81 -3.29
C TRP A 76 -11.07 -4.32 -3.49
N PRO A 77 -10.74 -5.21 -2.52
CA PRO A 77 -10.92 -6.66 -2.71
C PRO A 77 -12.38 -7.06 -2.92
N ARG A 78 -13.32 -6.35 -2.26
CA ARG A 78 -14.76 -6.59 -2.43
C ARG A 78 -15.24 -6.09 -3.79
N GLU A 79 -14.89 -4.87 -4.19
CA GLU A 79 -15.17 -4.37 -5.54
C GLU A 79 -14.60 -5.30 -6.62
N TYR A 80 -13.37 -5.79 -6.43
CA TYR A 80 -12.73 -6.71 -7.36
C TYR A 80 -13.44 -8.08 -7.44
N ALA A 81 -13.95 -8.60 -6.31
CA ALA A 81 -14.76 -9.81 -6.31
C ALA A 81 -16.08 -9.61 -7.05
N HIS A 82 -16.78 -8.49 -6.80
CA HIS A 82 -18.01 -8.15 -7.53
C HIS A 82 -17.76 -8.02 -9.04
N TYR A 83 -16.69 -7.32 -9.44
CA TYR A 83 -16.31 -7.20 -10.84
C TYR A 83 -16.03 -8.56 -11.50
N LYS A 84 -15.38 -9.49 -10.79
CA LYS A 84 -15.16 -10.85 -11.29
C LYS A 84 -16.46 -11.62 -11.48
N HIS A 85 -17.38 -11.54 -10.50
CA HIS A 85 -18.67 -12.21 -10.60
C HIS A 85 -19.52 -11.66 -11.76
N GLU A 86 -19.52 -10.35 -11.99
CA GLU A 86 -20.19 -9.75 -13.14
C GLU A 86 -19.57 -10.19 -14.47
N GLN A 87 -18.24 -10.27 -14.56
CA GLN A 87 -17.56 -10.78 -15.75
C GLN A 87 -17.91 -12.26 -16.01
N GLU A 88 -17.90 -13.09 -14.98
CA GLU A 88 -18.27 -14.50 -15.08
C GLU A 88 -19.74 -14.68 -15.48
N ALA A 89 -20.65 -13.82 -15.00
CA ALA A 89 -22.05 -13.83 -15.39
C ALA A 89 -22.25 -13.42 -16.86
N LYS A 90 -21.54 -12.39 -17.34
CA LYS A 90 -21.56 -11.96 -18.76
C LYS A 90 -21.01 -13.04 -19.70
N LEU A 91 -19.94 -13.74 -19.29
CA LEU A 91 -19.37 -14.84 -20.06
C LEU A 91 -20.30 -16.06 -20.12
N LYS A 92 -21.05 -16.35 -19.04
CA LYS A 92 -22.02 -17.47 -19.01
C LYS A 92 -23.35 -17.14 -19.70
N GLY A 93 -23.76 -15.88 -19.71
CA GLY A 93 -25.02 -15.43 -20.34
C GLY A 93 -24.96 -15.21 -21.87
N GLY A 94 -23.77 -15.30 -22.49
CA GLY A 94 -23.57 -15.12 -23.94
C GLY A 94 -23.62 -16.40 -24.78
N HIS A 95 -24.03 -17.53 -24.21
CA HIS A 95 -24.12 -18.84 -24.87
C HIS A 95 -25.57 -19.36 -24.93
N HIS A 96 -26.51 -18.51 -25.36
CA HIS A 96 -27.87 -18.90 -25.75
C HIS A 96 -28.25 -18.25 -27.07
#